data_AF-A0A2V9J453-F1
#
_entry.id   AF-A0A2V9J453-F1
#
_cell.length_a   1.000
_cell.length_b   1.000
_cell.length_c   1.000
_cell.angle_alpha   90.00
_cell.angle_beta   90.00
_cell.angle_gamma   90.00
#
_symmetry.space_group_name_H-M   'P 1'
#
loop_
_entity.id
_entity.type
_entity.pdbx_description
1 polymer ?
#
loop_
_entity_poly.entity_id
_entity_poly.type
_entity_poly.pdbx_seq_one_letter_code
_entity_poly.pdbx_strand_id
1 'polypeptide(L)'
;MVGRDDGVFERRRLLGKFYRDDRGATVYQTLVELRRHGLGTGRFLVPEPVACLPEYNLLLLTWAEGESLSSVLLAGSDAEQGVKGAAAWLLGLHNCGVATGRCYSFIGHLRTLSGWKELLSEVYPKGERLLGALLARFEERGSELSGWA
;
A
#
# COMPACT_ATOMS: atom_id res chain seq x y z
N MET A 1 -32.04 -40.41 -11.11
CA MET A 1 -30.71 -39.93 -10.72
C MET A 1 -30.48 -38.57 -11.34
N VAL A 2 -30.61 -37.50 -10.55
CA VAL A 2 -29.93 -36.22 -10.79
C VAL A 2 -29.49 -35.80 -9.39
N GLY A 3 -28.17 -35.67 -9.22
CA GLY A 3 -27.53 -35.44 -7.94
C GLY A 3 -28.07 -34.18 -7.28
N ARG A 4 -28.37 -34.30 -5.99
CA ARG A 4 -28.57 -33.17 -5.10
C ARG A 4 -27.18 -32.53 -4.96
N ASP A 5 -26.97 -31.40 -5.62
CA ASP A 5 -25.80 -30.58 -5.37
C ASP A 5 -26.04 -29.95 -4.00
N ASP A 6 -25.38 -30.49 -2.97
CA ASP A 6 -25.41 -29.94 -1.61
C ASP A 6 -24.69 -28.59 -1.66
N GLY A 7 -25.40 -27.57 -2.14
CA GLY A 7 -24.90 -26.23 -2.37
C GLY A 7 -24.47 -25.59 -1.07
N VAL A 8 -23.20 -25.76 -0.72
CA VAL A 8 -22.55 -25.02 0.36
C VAL A 8 -22.51 -23.56 -0.07
N PHE A 9 -23.37 -22.73 0.52
CA PHE A 9 -23.27 -21.29 0.36
C PHE A 9 -21.98 -20.82 1.03
N GLU A 10 -20.99 -20.45 0.23
CA GLU A 10 -19.77 -19.86 0.77
C GLU A 10 -20.01 -18.38 1.11
N ARG A 11 -19.91 -18.05 2.40
CA ARG A 11 -19.99 -16.66 2.85
C ARG A 11 -18.60 -16.05 2.84
N ARG A 12 -18.37 -15.08 1.95
CA ARG A 12 -17.12 -14.31 1.90
C ARG A 12 -17.34 -12.87 2.35
N ARG A 13 -16.37 -12.30 3.07
CA ARG A 13 -16.34 -10.87 3.39
C ARG A 13 -15.57 -10.14 2.29
N LEU A 14 -16.21 -9.12 1.72
CA LEU A 14 -15.65 -8.29 0.65
C LEU A 14 -15.60 -6.83 1.09
N LEU A 15 -14.65 -6.10 0.52
CA LEU A 15 -14.58 -4.64 0.58
C LEU A 15 -15.04 -4.07 -0.76
N GLY A 16 -16.05 -3.22 -0.73
CA GLY A 16 -16.50 -2.43 -1.88
C GLY A 16 -15.94 -1.03 -1.82
N LYS A 17 -15.30 -0.59 -2.91
CA LYS A 17 -14.76 0.77 -3.05
C LYS A 17 -15.36 1.47 -4.26
N PHE A 18 -16.04 2.58 -3.99
CA PHE A 18 -16.61 3.45 -5.02
C PHE A 18 -15.60 4.50 -5.48
N TYR A 19 -15.61 4.77 -6.78
CA TYR A 19 -14.80 5.78 -7.42
C TYR A 19 -15.69 6.89 -7.98
N ARG A 20 -15.15 8.11 -8.07
CA ARG A 20 -15.85 9.25 -8.69
C ARG A 20 -15.77 9.23 -10.22
N ASP A 21 -14.90 8.37 -10.76
CA ASP A 21 -14.47 8.27 -12.15
C ASP A 21 -14.11 6.80 -12.47
N ASP A 22 -13.64 6.56 -13.68
CA ASP A 22 -13.28 5.25 -14.23
C ASP A 22 -11.97 4.66 -13.67
N ARG A 23 -11.34 5.31 -12.67
CA ARG A 23 -10.07 4.83 -12.08
C ARG A 23 -10.18 3.44 -11.46
N GLY A 24 -11.39 2.98 -11.13
CA GLY A 24 -11.62 1.62 -10.62
C GLY A 24 -11.03 0.54 -11.52
N ALA A 25 -11.13 0.67 -12.84
CA ALA A 25 -10.57 -0.28 -13.80
C ALA A 25 -9.04 -0.29 -13.78
N THR A 26 -8.42 0.90 -13.71
CA THR A 26 -6.95 1.01 -13.60
C THR A 26 -6.45 0.39 -12.30
N VAL A 27 -7.15 0.61 -11.18
CA VAL A 27 -6.80 0.00 -9.89
C VAL A 27 -6.96 -1.51 -9.95
N TYR A 28 -8.05 -2.03 -10.52
CA TYR A 28 -8.27 -3.46 -10.70
C TYR A 28 -7.09 -4.13 -11.41
N GLN A 29 -6.67 -3.59 -12.57
CA GLN A 29 -5.54 -4.13 -13.32
C GLN A 29 -4.23 -4.06 -12.54
N THR A 30 -3.98 -2.94 -11.85
CA THR A 30 -2.79 -2.79 -10.99
C THR A 30 -2.75 -3.89 -9.91
N LEU A 31 -3.87 -4.19 -9.26
CA LEU A 31 -3.93 -5.22 -8.21
C LEU A 31 -3.74 -6.63 -8.78
N VAL A 32 -4.31 -6.92 -9.95
CA VAL A 32 -4.09 -8.20 -10.66
C VAL A 32 -2.59 -8.36 -10.97
N GLU A 33 -1.96 -7.35 -11.55
CA GLU A 33 -0.54 -7.38 -11.90
C GLU A 33 0.36 -7.55 -10.68
N LEU A 34 0.13 -6.79 -9.60
CA LEU A 34 0.91 -6.95 -8.37
C LEU A 34 0.80 -8.36 -7.79
N ARG A 35 -0.40 -8.96 -7.81
CA ARG A 35 -0.59 -10.34 -7.34
C ARG A 35 0.11 -11.36 -8.25
N ARG A 36 0.10 -11.16 -9.57
CA ARG A 36 0.84 -11.99 -10.53
C ARG A 36 2.35 -11.97 -10.27
N HIS A 37 2.87 -10.85 -9.77
CA HIS A 37 4.27 -10.69 -9.37
C HIS A 37 4.54 -11.10 -7.92
N GLY A 38 3.72 -12.01 -7.37
CA GLY A 38 3.99 -12.67 -6.08
C GLY A 38 3.51 -11.92 -4.84
N LEU A 39 2.94 -10.72 -4.98
CA LEU A 39 2.50 -9.92 -3.83
C LEU A 39 1.12 -10.32 -3.29
N GLY A 40 0.54 -11.44 -3.76
CA GLY A 40 -0.77 -11.91 -3.34
C GLY A 40 -0.82 -12.81 -2.10
N THR A 41 0.32 -13.08 -1.47
CA THR A 41 0.46 -14.05 -0.37
C THR A 41 1.30 -13.49 0.78
N GLY A 42 1.23 -14.14 1.95
CA GLY A 42 1.98 -13.73 3.15
C GLY A 42 1.18 -12.81 4.07
N ARG A 43 1.84 -12.33 5.15
CA ARG A 43 1.20 -11.46 6.15
C ARG A 43 0.84 -10.09 5.59
N PHE A 44 1.72 -9.54 4.75
CA PHE A 44 1.47 -8.32 3.98
C PHE A 44 1.22 -8.76 2.54
N LEU A 45 0.06 -8.41 2.00
CA LEU A 45 -0.35 -8.83 0.67
C LEU A 45 -1.21 -7.76 -0.01
N VAL A 46 -1.27 -7.86 -1.33
CA VAL A 46 -2.26 -7.16 -2.15
C VAL A 46 -3.55 -7.98 -2.13
N PRO A 47 -4.69 -7.44 -1.65
CA PRO A 47 -5.95 -8.18 -1.62
C PRO A 47 -6.39 -8.57 -3.02
N GLU A 48 -7.11 -9.69 -3.14
CA GLU A 48 -7.59 -10.17 -4.43
C GLU A 48 -8.68 -9.24 -4.98
N PRO A 49 -8.50 -8.70 -6.20
CA PRO A 49 -9.55 -7.99 -6.89
C PRO A 49 -10.59 -8.99 -7.42
N VAL A 50 -11.77 -9.00 -6.82
CA VAL A 50 -12.85 -9.95 -7.15
C VAL A 50 -13.61 -9.52 -8.40
N ALA A 51 -13.92 -8.23 -8.51
CA ALA A 51 -14.62 -7.69 -9.67
C ALA A 51 -14.43 -6.18 -9.78
N CYS A 52 -14.44 -5.67 -11.01
CA CYS A 52 -14.64 -4.25 -11.31
C CYS A 52 -15.96 -4.13 -12.07
N LEU A 53 -16.86 -3.28 -11.57
CA LEU A 53 -18.17 -3.00 -12.16
C LEU A 53 -18.19 -1.52 -12.59
N PRO A 54 -17.76 -1.20 -13.82
CA PRO A 54 -17.64 0.17 -14.30
C PRO A 54 -18.95 0.94 -14.25
N GLU A 55 -20.08 0.26 -14.46
CA GLU A 55 -21.43 0.83 -14.47
C GLU A 55 -21.81 1.47 -13.12
N TYR A 56 -21.17 1.00 -12.05
CA TYR A 56 -21.37 1.46 -10.68
C TYR A 56 -20.15 2.19 -10.10
N ASN A 57 -19.09 2.39 -10.91
CA ASN A 57 -17.77 2.84 -10.45
C ASN A 57 -17.30 2.07 -9.20
N LEU A 58 -17.54 0.75 -9.16
CA LEU A 58 -17.35 -0.09 -7.98
C LEU A 58 -16.26 -1.13 -8.21
N LEU A 59 -15.28 -1.16 -7.30
CA LEU A 59 -14.26 -2.20 -7.20
C LEU A 59 -14.55 -3.08 -5.97
N LEU A 60 -14.63 -4.39 -6.17
CA LEU A 60 -14.78 -5.39 -5.12
C LEU A 60 -13.44 -6.09 -4.86
N LEU A 61 -13.07 -6.18 -3.58
CA LEU A 61 -11.82 -6.77 -3.10
C LEU A 61 -12.12 -7.80 -2.01
N THR A 62 -11.28 -8.83 -1.88
CA THR A 62 -11.29 -9.65 -0.66
C THR A 62 -10.96 -8.79 0.55
N TRP A 63 -11.59 -9.07 1.68
CA TRP A 63 -11.22 -8.44 2.95
C TRP A 63 -9.80 -8.85 3.36
N ALA A 64 -8.96 -7.87 3.69
CA ALA A 64 -7.63 -8.12 4.24
C ALA A 64 -7.73 -8.13 5.78
N GLU A 65 -7.37 -9.25 6.39
CA GLU A 65 -7.39 -9.39 7.85
C GLU A 65 -6.18 -8.74 8.51
N GLY A 66 -6.36 -8.34 9.78
CA GLY A 66 -5.30 -7.78 10.62
C GLY A 66 -5.50 -6.32 11.00
N GLU A 67 -4.57 -5.81 11.81
CA GLU A 67 -4.58 -4.44 12.29
C GLU A 67 -3.79 -3.51 11.36
N SER A 68 -4.20 -2.24 11.30
CA SER A 68 -3.47 -1.24 10.56
C SER A 68 -2.11 -0.96 11.21
N LEU A 69 -1.05 -0.75 10.41
CA LEU A 69 0.26 -0.37 10.95
C LEU A 69 0.17 0.93 11.76
N SER A 70 -0.69 1.88 11.38
CA SER A 70 -0.95 3.09 12.15
C SER A 70 -1.48 2.80 13.56
N SER A 71 -2.40 1.85 13.71
CA SER A 71 -2.93 1.46 15.03
C SER A 71 -1.82 0.86 15.90
N VAL A 72 -0.99 -0.01 15.32
CA VAL A 72 0.15 -0.63 16.01
C VAL A 72 1.17 0.43 16.46
N LEU A 73 1.51 1.37 15.57
CA LEU A 73 2.45 2.47 15.87
C LEU A 73 1.94 3.37 17.01
N LEU A 74 0.65 3.68 17.03
CA LEU A 74 0.04 4.50 18.07
C LEU A 74 -0.10 3.77 19.41
N ALA A 75 -0.30 2.44 19.39
CA ALA A 75 -0.38 1.61 20.59
C ALA A 75 1.01 1.35 21.24
N GLY A 76 2.09 1.43 20.46
CA GLY A 76 3.47 1.29 20.95
C GLY A 76 3.96 -0.14 21.17
N SER A 77 3.09 -1.15 21.15
CA SER A 77 3.48 -2.56 21.15
C SER A 77 3.82 -3.04 19.74
N ASP A 78 4.91 -3.79 19.56
CA ASP A 78 5.33 -4.42 18.29
C ASP A 78 5.55 -3.47 17.08
N ALA A 79 5.65 -2.16 17.34
CA ALA A 79 5.88 -1.14 16.31
C ALA A 79 7.10 -1.44 15.43
N GLU A 80 8.23 -1.85 16.04
CA GLU A 80 9.45 -2.17 15.31
C GLU A 80 9.26 -3.35 14.36
N GLN A 81 8.61 -4.42 14.81
CA GLN A 81 8.37 -5.61 14.01
C GLN A 81 7.40 -5.31 12.86
N GLY A 82 6.35 -4.51 13.12
CA GLY A 82 5.43 -4.03 12.09
C GLY A 82 6.13 -3.22 11.01
N VAL A 83 7.00 -2.28 11.41
CA VAL A 83 7.79 -1.45 10.47
C VAL A 83 8.76 -2.29 9.66
N LYS A 84 9.51 -3.20 10.29
CA LYS A 84 10.43 -4.12 9.58
C LYS A 84 9.71 -4.99 8.56
N GLY A 85 8.56 -5.53 8.94
CA GLY A 85 7.72 -6.34 8.04
C GLY A 85 7.19 -5.55 6.85
N ALA A 86 6.69 -4.33 7.09
CA ALA A 86 6.25 -3.44 6.03
C ALA A 86 7.40 -3.04 5.09
N ALA A 87 8.59 -2.75 5.64
CA ALA A 87 9.77 -2.41 4.85
C ALA A 87 10.22 -3.58 3.95
N ALA A 88 10.22 -4.82 4.47
CA ALA A 88 10.52 -6.00 3.68
C ALA A 88 9.51 -6.22 2.55
N TRP A 89 8.22 -6.02 2.82
CA TRP A 89 7.18 -6.11 1.78
C TRP A 89 7.33 -5.00 0.72
N LEU A 90 7.63 -3.76 1.12
CA LEU A 90 7.88 -2.65 0.20
C LEU A 90 9.12 -2.88 -0.67
N LEU A 91 10.17 -3.51 -0.14
CA LEU A 91 11.31 -3.94 -0.94
C LEU A 91 10.89 -4.94 -2.02
N GLY A 92 10.04 -5.90 -1.66
CA GLY A 92 9.41 -6.83 -2.61
C GLY A 92 8.62 -6.08 -3.68
N LEU A 93 7.78 -5.11 -3.29
CA LEU A 93 7.02 -4.27 -4.20
C LEU A 93 7.93 -3.51 -5.18
N HIS A 94 9.00 -2.88 -4.72
CA HIS A 94 9.90 -2.13 -5.59
C HIS A 94 10.68 -3.03 -6.57
N ASN A 95 10.90 -4.30 -6.20
CA ASN A 95 11.63 -5.26 -7.03
C ASN A 95 10.73 -6.21 -7.82
N CYS A 96 9.39 -6.08 -7.72
CA CYS A 96 8.47 -7.05 -8.32
C CYS A 96 8.36 -6.95 -9.85
N GLY A 97 8.88 -5.88 -10.47
CA GLY A 97 8.93 -5.74 -11.94
C GLY A 97 7.64 -5.21 -12.58
N VAL A 98 6.63 -4.84 -11.79
CA VAL A 98 5.42 -4.17 -12.31
C VAL A 98 5.80 -2.79 -12.86
N ALA A 99 5.60 -2.60 -14.17
CA ALA A 99 5.87 -1.34 -14.87
C ALA A 99 4.62 -0.49 -15.13
N THR A 100 3.44 -0.96 -14.70
CA THR A 100 2.16 -0.28 -14.92
C THR A 100 1.85 0.71 -13.79
N GLY A 101 1.19 1.81 -14.15
CA GLY A 101 0.73 2.82 -13.19
C GLY A 101 1.69 4.00 -13.07
N ARG A 102 1.43 4.86 -12.08
CA ARG A 102 2.27 6.05 -11.85
C ARG A 102 3.50 5.64 -11.06
N CYS A 103 4.68 5.73 -11.68
CA CYS A 103 5.95 5.65 -10.97
C CYS A 103 6.15 6.95 -10.19
N TYR A 104 6.27 6.82 -8.87
CA TYR A 104 6.52 7.94 -8.00
C TYR A 104 8.04 8.10 -7.85
N SER A 105 8.59 9.20 -8.40
CA SER A 105 10.04 9.40 -8.42
C SER A 105 10.58 9.69 -7.01
N PHE A 106 11.86 9.36 -6.80
CA PHE A 106 12.55 9.65 -5.54
C PHE A 106 12.48 11.15 -5.19
N ILE A 107 12.70 12.03 -6.16
CA ILE A 107 12.55 13.48 -6.00
C ILE A 107 11.11 13.87 -5.63
N GLY A 108 10.11 13.23 -6.24
CA GLY A 108 8.70 13.43 -5.87
C GLY A 108 8.46 13.08 -4.39
N HIS A 109 9.04 11.97 -3.93
CA HIS A 109 8.98 11.54 -2.54
C HIS A 109 9.62 12.54 -1.59
N LEU A 110 10.83 13.01 -1.88
CA LEU A 110 11.49 14.02 -1.05
C LEU A 110 10.66 15.30 -0.94
N ARG A 111 10.07 15.80 -2.05
CA ARG A 111 9.19 16.98 -2.00
C ARG A 111 7.99 16.76 -1.10
N THR A 112 7.36 15.59 -1.17
CA THR A 112 6.23 15.29 -0.30
C THR A 112 6.68 15.25 1.17
N LEU A 113 7.79 14.58 1.50
CA LEU A 113 8.31 14.56 2.88
C LEU A 113 8.71 15.95 3.39
N SER A 114 9.25 16.83 2.53
CA SER A 114 9.51 18.23 2.87
C SER A 114 8.23 18.95 3.26
N GLY A 115 7.14 18.80 2.47
CA GLY A 115 5.84 19.38 2.81
C GLY A 115 5.28 18.83 4.13
N TRP A 116 5.46 17.53 4.41
CA TRP A 116 5.09 16.96 5.71
C TRP A 116 5.94 17.52 6.85
N LYS A 117 7.25 17.73 6.65
CA LYS A 117 8.12 18.36 7.65
C LYS A 117 7.60 19.75 8.01
N GLU A 118 7.25 20.57 7.01
CA GLU A 118 6.73 21.93 7.24
C GLU A 118 5.46 21.87 8.11
N LEU A 119 4.46 21.08 7.70
CA LEU A 119 3.20 20.92 8.44
C LEU A 119 3.42 20.39 9.86
N LEU A 120 4.29 19.39 10.03
CA LEU A 120 4.58 18.83 11.34
C LEU A 120 5.38 19.79 12.22
N SER A 121 6.20 20.66 11.65
CA SER A 121 6.96 21.66 12.41
C SER A 121 6.05 22.78 12.90
N GLU A 122 4.98 23.10 12.18
CA GLU A 122 3.93 24.02 12.66
C GLU A 122 3.20 23.46 13.88
N VAL A 123 2.83 22.18 13.85
CA VAL A 123 2.08 21.52 14.94
C VAL A 123 3.00 21.11 16.10
N TYR A 124 4.26 20.78 15.83
CA TYR A 124 5.23 20.31 16.81
C TYR A 124 6.63 20.94 16.58
N PRO A 125 6.82 22.23 16.92
CA PRO A 125 8.07 22.96 16.65
C PRO A 125 9.31 22.33 17.29
N LYS A 126 9.15 21.71 18.48
CA LYS A 126 10.24 21.04 19.19
C LYS A 126 10.86 19.88 18.39
N GLY A 127 10.10 19.29 17.46
CA GLY A 127 10.55 18.18 16.62
C GLY A 127 11.25 18.60 15.32
N GLU A 128 11.27 19.89 14.97
CA GLU A 128 11.76 20.36 13.66
C GLU A 128 13.17 19.84 13.34
N ARG A 129 14.10 19.93 14.30
CA ARG A 129 15.48 19.46 14.13
C ARG A 129 15.54 17.96 13.85
N LEU A 130 14.74 17.16 14.56
CA LEU A 130 14.66 15.71 14.37
C LEU A 130 14.10 15.38 12.98
N LEU A 131 13.01 16.03 12.58
CA LEU A 131 12.37 15.84 11.28
C LEU A 131 13.32 16.23 10.13
N GLY A 132 14.05 17.34 10.29
CA GLY A 132 15.07 17.77 9.33
C GLY A 132 16.20 16.74 9.18
N ALA A 133 16.70 16.21 10.31
CA ALA A 133 17.73 15.17 10.29
C ALA A 133 17.25 13.86 9.64
N LEU A 134 16.00 13.46 9.89
CA LEU A 134 15.39 12.28 9.27
C LEU A 134 15.27 12.44 7.76
N LEU A 135 14.80 13.60 7.29
CA LEU A 135 14.66 13.90 5.87
C LEU A 135 16.03 13.89 5.16
N ALA A 136 17.03 14.53 5.75
CA ALA A 136 18.39 14.53 5.20
C ALA A 136 18.95 13.11 5.08
N ARG A 137 18.69 12.24 6.07
CA ARG A 137 19.09 10.83 6.01
C ARG A 137 18.36 10.04 4.92
N PHE A 138 17.08 10.33 4.67
CA PHE A 138 16.36 9.72 3.54
C PHE A 138 16.92 10.17 2.20
N GLU A 139 17.28 11.45 2.07
CA GLU A 139 17.89 12.00 0.87
C GLU A 139 19.25 11.35 0.58
N GLU A 140 20.14 11.32 1.57
CA GLU A 140 21.45 10.69 1.48
C GLU A 140 21.32 9.22 1.08
N ARG A 141 20.58 8.43 1.87
CA ARG A 141 20.47 6.99 1.64
C ARG A 141 19.70 6.64 0.37
N GLY A 142 18.67 7.41 0.04
CA GLY A 142 17.88 7.18 -1.16
C GLY A 142 18.63 7.55 -2.43
N SER A 143 19.51 8.57 -2.40
CA SER A 143 20.38 8.91 -3.52
C SER A 143 21.34 7.76 -3.83
N GLU A 144 21.98 7.19 -2.80
CA GLU A 144 22.85 6.00 -2.94
C GLU A 144 22.14 4.81 -3.59
N LEU A 145 20.86 4.58 -3.23
CA LEU A 145 20.08 3.43 -3.71
C LEU A 145 19.43 3.66 -5.07
N SER A 146 19.18 4.91 -5.45
CA SER A 146 18.48 5.21 -6.69
C SER A 146 19.33 4.84 -7.90
N GLY A 147 20.65 5.10 -7.90
CA GLY A 147 21.50 4.83 -9.07
C GLY A 147 21.17 5.68 -10.29
N TRP A 148 20.46 6.82 -10.13
CA TRP A 148 20.22 7.79 -11.20
C TRP A 148 21.27 8.88 -11.11
N ALA A 149 22.31 8.77 -11.93
CA ALA A 149 23.02 9.92 -12.47
C ALA A 149 22.28 10.40 -13.72
#